data_AF-A0A8T0IT84-F1
#
_entry.id   AF-A0A8T0IT84-F1
#
_cell.length_a   1.000
_cell.length_b   1.000
_cell.length_c   1.000
_cell.angle_alpha   90.00
_cell.angle_beta   90.00
_cell.angle_gamma   90.00
#
_symmetry.space_group_name_H-M   'P 1'
#
loop_
_entity.id
_entity.type
_entity.pdbx_description
1 polymer ?
#
loop_
_entity_poly.entity_id
_entity_poly.type
_entity_poly.pdbx_seq_one_letter_code
_entity_poly.pdbx_strand_id
1 'polypeptide(L)'
;MDLSAALWSDLPLEMLEQVLSYLPVPDLCRYRTICKRWDRLMCDPKFGSLCAQNAAKREASLIAMRYSTRDGFHKGWCFLDVNARRWYVVKDDGQGIHHNRLRIDGGLVCQYLLDNMWPNRIIVYNPISQTHREVPTVPLKYLASKYKSLELLFVVDNISQSFKIFLFYISKKEPHMPQELILENILKLVYDSVTNEWKTLNSPICISSGSKLLGSRVLFQGYLYFYPYSFLQEEHTVRRYNLVKDAWEILDVPLRDVCPSARLIVSANRLFLVAWSKGGGLGFYDGGPWSFQLSELKIPDMRREVLFTMSEADVVERFETGNKNRMTSPPKISAFSFGNSLLFMSESTGISAAFDVVTCSWDWNFPPNPLEYLPDEPCVWVGEQMNLLLPCTLW
;
A
#
# COMPACT_ATOMS: atom_id res chain seq x y z
N MET A 1 16.88 29.90 26.59
CA MET A 1 16.38 29.61 27.95
C MET A 1 16.93 28.24 28.29
N ASP A 2 18.05 28.19 29.03
CA ASP A 2 18.75 26.94 29.34
C ASP A 2 17.96 26.17 30.39
N LEU A 3 17.27 25.12 29.96
CA LEU A 3 16.70 24.12 30.86
C LEU A 3 17.86 23.29 31.41
N SER A 4 18.23 23.53 32.67
CA SER A 4 19.40 22.89 33.31
C SER A 4 19.33 21.35 33.28
N ALA A 5 20.47 20.68 33.15
CA ALA A 5 20.58 19.22 33.19
C ALA A 5 20.01 18.58 34.47
N ALA A 6 20.01 19.32 35.58
CA ALA A 6 19.41 18.90 36.85
C ALA A 6 17.88 18.75 36.72
N LEU A 7 17.20 19.71 36.08
CA LEU A 7 15.75 19.67 35.87
C LEU A 7 15.30 18.42 35.09
N TRP A 8 16.07 18.03 34.08
CA TRP A 8 15.79 16.82 33.29
C TRP A 8 16.10 15.52 34.03
N SER A 9 17.04 15.55 34.98
CA SER A 9 17.40 14.39 35.78
C SER A 9 16.36 14.08 36.87
N ASP A 10 15.62 15.11 37.31
CA ASP A 10 14.56 15.01 38.32
C ASP A 10 13.15 14.79 37.71
N LEU A 11 13.03 14.78 36.37
CA LEU A 11 11.72 14.61 35.72
C LEU A 11 11.21 13.17 35.91
N PRO A 12 9.95 12.98 36.36
CA PRO A 12 9.34 11.66 36.45
C PRO A 12 9.42 10.92 35.12
N LEU A 13 9.65 9.60 35.18
CA LEU A 13 9.79 8.77 33.98
C LEU A 13 8.57 8.87 33.08
N GLU A 14 7.38 8.89 33.69
CA GLU A 14 6.10 8.96 32.99
C GLU A 14 5.99 10.26 32.17
N MET A 15 6.56 11.36 32.67
CA MET A 15 6.59 12.63 31.93
C MET A 15 7.58 12.57 30.77
N LEU A 16 8.74 11.93 30.95
CA LEU A 16 9.69 11.71 29.84
C LEU A 16 9.06 10.84 28.75
N GLU A 17 8.38 9.76 29.11
CA GLU A 17 7.66 8.91 28.16
C GLU A 17 6.56 9.69 27.45
N GLN A 18 5.82 10.54 28.17
CA GLN A 18 4.84 11.42 27.55
C GLN A 18 5.47 12.34 26.52
N VAL A 19 6.57 13.03 26.84
CA VAL A 19 7.29 13.91 25.91
C VAL A 19 7.80 13.14 24.70
N LEU A 20 8.46 11.99 24.93
CA LEU A 20 9.02 11.17 23.86
C LEU A 20 7.92 10.65 22.92
N SER A 21 6.75 10.30 23.43
CA SER A 21 5.64 9.77 22.61
C SER A 21 5.06 10.77 21.60
N TYR A 22 5.38 12.07 21.72
CA TYR A 22 5.00 13.09 20.73
C TYR A 22 5.98 13.19 19.56
N LEU A 23 7.16 12.55 19.66
CA LEU A 23 8.17 12.66 18.64
C LEU A 23 7.76 11.91 17.36
N PRO A 24 8.18 12.41 16.17
CA PRO A 24 8.11 11.65 14.94
C PRO A 24 8.85 10.31 15.05
N VAL A 25 8.35 9.29 14.37
CA VAL A 25 8.95 7.95 14.34
C VAL A 25 10.43 7.97 13.97
N PRO A 26 10.89 8.73 12.96
CA PRO A 26 12.31 8.79 12.63
C PRO A 26 13.18 9.31 13.78
N ASP A 27 12.67 10.23 14.59
CA ASP A 27 13.38 10.73 15.76
C ASP A 27 13.40 9.68 16.86
N LEU A 28 12.27 9.03 17.15
CA LEU A 28 12.20 7.90 18.07
C LEU A 28 13.21 6.79 17.73
N CYS A 29 13.36 6.45 16.44
CA CYS A 29 14.36 5.50 15.99
C CYS A 29 15.80 5.96 16.29
N ARG A 30 16.11 7.25 16.17
CA ARG A 30 17.42 7.82 16.55
C ARG A 30 17.64 7.76 18.05
N TYR A 31 16.61 7.99 18.85
CA TYR A 31 16.72 7.95 20.32
C TYR A 31 17.18 6.59 20.85
N ARG A 32 16.91 5.49 20.13
CA ARG A 32 17.41 4.15 20.47
C ARG A 32 18.94 4.06 20.55
N THR A 33 19.65 4.88 19.78
CA THR A 33 21.12 4.83 19.74
C THR A 33 21.79 5.55 20.91
N ILE A 34 21.02 6.31 21.70
CA ILE A 34 21.56 7.17 22.77
C ILE A 34 21.82 6.36 24.04
N CYS A 35 20.87 5.53 24.50
CA CYS A 35 21.07 4.69 25.67
C CYS A 35 20.18 3.43 25.68
N LYS A 36 20.61 2.40 26.42
CA LYS A 36 19.89 1.12 26.56
C LYS A 36 18.46 1.27 27.10
N ARG A 37 18.20 2.30 27.89
CA ARG A 37 16.86 2.56 28.44
C ARG A 37 15.88 2.95 27.34
N TRP A 38 16.29 3.89 26.47
CA TRP A 38 15.46 4.35 25.36
C TRP A 38 15.30 3.29 24.27
N ASP A 39 16.34 2.49 24.04
CA ASP A 39 16.21 1.32 23.17
C ASP A 39 15.15 0.34 23.67
N ARG A 40 15.14 0.01 24.98
CA ARG A 40 14.12 -0.85 25.59
C ARG A 40 12.72 -0.23 25.56
N LEU A 41 12.63 1.09 25.74
CA LEU A 41 11.35 1.82 25.74
C LEU A 41 10.59 1.66 24.41
N MET A 42 11.30 1.60 23.29
CA MET A 42 10.70 1.39 21.96
C MET A 42 10.06 0.01 21.80
N CYS A 43 10.44 -0.96 22.63
CA CYS A 43 9.85 -2.29 22.67
C CYS A 43 8.77 -2.41 23.76
N ASP A 44 8.50 -1.36 24.54
CA ASP A 44 7.48 -1.38 25.58
C ASP A 44 6.07 -1.23 24.95
N PRO A 45 5.14 -2.18 25.18
CA PRO A 45 3.80 -2.12 24.61
C PRO A 45 2.98 -0.89 25.06
N LYS A 46 3.15 -0.44 26.31
CA LYS A 46 2.45 0.75 26.84
C LYS A 46 2.97 2.01 26.17
N PHE A 47 4.29 2.12 26.01
CA PHE A 47 4.89 3.26 25.30
C PHE A 47 4.48 3.28 23.81
N GLY A 48 4.45 2.12 23.16
CA GLY A 48 3.93 1.99 21.78
C GLY A 48 2.47 2.46 21.68
N SER A 49 1.61 2.01 22.60
CA SER A 49 0.21 2.43 22.68
C SER A 49 0.09 3.95 22.86
N LEU A 50 0.93 4.53 23.71
CA LEU A 50 0.97 5.98 23.93
C LEU A 50 1.41 6.73 22.67
N CYS A 51 2.44 6.24 21.97
CA CYS A 51 2.87 6.76 20.67
C CYS A 51 1.74 6.71 19.64
N ALA A 52 1.00 5.59 19.52
CA ALA A 52 -0.14 5.48 18.62
C ALA A 52 -1.26 6.47 18.96
N GLN A 53 -1.60 6.63 20.24
CA GLN A 53 -2.63 7.58 20.65
C GLN A 53 -2.24 9.02 20.29
N ASN A 54 -0.98 9.39 20.53
CA ASN A 54 -0.50 10.74 20.21
C ASN A 54 -0.29 10.94 18.71
N ALA A 55 0.11 9.90 17.97
CA ALA A 55 0.14 9.87 16.52
C ALA A 55 -1.25 10.08 15.89
N ALA A 56 -2.29 9.44 16.43
CA ALA A 56 -3.66 9.63 15.98
C ALA A 56 -4.15 11.06 16.21
N LYS A 57 -3.88 11.64 17.40
CA LYS A 57 -4.24 13.02 17.73
C LYS A 57 -3.60 14.07 16.82
N ARG A 58 -2.41 13.78 16.28
CA ARG A 58 -1.65 14.67 15.39
C ARG A 58 -1.78 14.30 13.91
N GLU A 59 -2.63 13.32 13.58
CA GLU A 59 -2.80 12.79 12.21
C GLU A 59 -1.47 12.38 11.55
N ALA A 60 -0.58 11.79 12.35
CA ALA A 60 0.75 11.39 11.91
C ALA A 60 0.67 10.35 10.79
N SER A 61 1.33 10.63 9.65
CA SER A 61 1.35 9.73 8.50
C SER A 61 2.77 9.67 7.91
N LEU A 62 3.29 8.45 7.73
CA LEU A 62 4.46 8.21 6.87
C LEU A 62 4.01 7.51 5.59
N ILE A 63 4.68 7.74 4.48
CA ILE A 63 4.47 6.94 3.27
C ILE A 63 5.77 6.25 2.94
N ALA A 64 5.74 4.92 2.88
CA ALA A 64 6.89 4.09 2.62
C ALA A 64 6.95 3.74 1.13
N MET A 65 8.10 4.00 0.51
CA MET A 65 8.33 3.72 -0.89
C MET A 65 9.59 2.91 -1.04
N ARG A 66 9.50 1.85 -1.83
CA ARG A 66 10.67 1.14 -2.26
C ARG A 66 11.20 1.77 -3.54
N TYR A 67 12.51 1.85 -3.61
CA TYR A 67 13.21 2.16 -4.85
C TYR A 67 14.14 1.00 -5.22
N SER A 68 14.32 0.84 -6.52
CA SER A 68 15.40 0.05 -7.11
C SER A 68 16.06 0.88 -8.18
N THR A 69 17.38 0.86 -8.21
CA THR A 69 18.16 1.31 -9.36
C THR A 69 17.94 0.40 -10.55
N ARG A 70 18.28 0.89 -11.74
CA ARG A 70 18.00 0.21 -13.01
C ARG A 70 18.83 -1.05 -13.18
N ASP A 71 20.03 -1.05 -12.61
CA ASP A 71 20.92 -2.20 -12.53
C ASP A 71 20.37 -3.30 -11.59
N GLY A 72 19.34 -3.00 -10.79
CA GLY A 72 18.70 -3.91 -9.85
C GLY A 72 19.56 -4.22 -8.62
N PHE A 73 20.74 -3.61 -8.49
CA PHE A 73 21.71 -3.88 -7.43
C PHE A 73 21.49 -2.98 -6.21
N HIS A 74 21.14 -1.71 -6.39
CA HIS A 74 20.83 -0.82 -5.28
C HIS A 74 19.33 -0.82 -5.02
N LYS A 75 18.97 -1.20 -3.80
CA LYS A 75 17.60 -1.21 -3.31
C LYS A 75 17.57 -0.49 -1.97
N GLY A 76 16.43 0.06 -1.64
CA GLY A 76 16.24 0.68 -0.35
C GLY A 76 14.84 1.23 -0.18
N TRP A 77 14.69 2.01 0.87
CA TRP A 77 13.43 2.61 1.27
C TRP A 77 13.55 4.12 1.37
N CYS A 78 12.50 4.79 0.94
CA CYS A 78 12.25 6.19 1.22
C CYS A 78 10.97 6.28 2.05
N PHE A 79 11.01 7.05 3.12
CA PHE A 79 9.85 7.36 3.95
C PHE A 79 9.57 8.85 3.86
N LEU A 80 8.37 9.22 3.46
CA LEU A 80 7.90 10.60 3.50
C LEU A 80 7.10 10.82 4.78
N ASP A 81 7.61 11.65 5.69
CA ASP A 81 6.80 12.23 6.76
C ASP A 81 5.96 13.34 6.16
N VAL A 82 4.66 13.07 6.04
CA VAL A 82 3.71 13.95 5.40
C VAL A 82 3.53 15.23 6.22
N ASN A 83 3.59 15.13 7.55
CA ASN A 83 3.40 16.27 8.44
C ASN A 83 4.66 17.14 8.50
N ALA A 84 5.83 16.50 8.62
CA ALA A 84 7.10 17.21 8.61
C ALA A 84 7.55 17.63 7.21
N ARG A 85 6.85 17.18 6.16
CA ARG A 85 7.22 17.33 4.74
C ARG A 85 8.69 17.02 4.54
N ARG A 86 9.09 15.85 5.01
CA ARG A 86 10.49 15.45 5.05
C ARG A 86 10.66 14.00 4.63
N TRP A 87 11.64 13.80 3.77
CA TRP A 87 12.07 12.48 3.34
C TRP A 87 13.17 11.90 4.21
N TYR A 88 13.10 10.59 4.41
CA TYR A 88 14.11 9.78 5.07
C TYR A 88 14.49 8.63 4.14
N VAL A 89 15.79 8.47 3.86
CA VAL A 89 16.30 7.40 3.00
C VAL A 89 17.00 6.37 3.87
N VAL A 90 16.58 5.12 3.74
CA VAL A 90 17.19 3.96 4.38
C VAL A 90 17.75 3.07 3.27
N LYS A 91 19.08 3.00 3.20
CA LYS A 91 19.78 2.14 2.25
C LYS A 91 19.72 0.70 2.75
N ASP A 92 19.48 -0.25 1.85
CA ASP A 92 19.67 -1.66 2.12
C ASP A 92 21.18 -1.91 2.39
N ASP A 93 21.50 -2.59 3.48
CA ASP A 93 22.89 -2.84 3.90
C ASP A 93 23.53 -4.03 3.17
N GLY A 94 22.85 -4.55 2.14
CA GLY A 94 23.35 -5.64 1.32
C GLY A 94 23.16 -7.02 1.95
N GLN A 95 22.45 -7.13 3.08
CA GLN A 95 22.07 -8.42 3.68
C GLN A 95 20.97 -9.17 2.90
N GLY A 96 20.89 -8.93 1.59
CA GLY A 96 20.32 -9.88 0.65
C GLY A 96 18.85 -10.15 0.90
N ILE A 97 18.07 -9.14 1.29
CA ILE A 97 16.65 -9.33 1.30
C ILE A 97 16.13 -9.28 -0.14
N HIS A 98 16.17 -10.44 -0.79
CA HIS A 98 15.61 -10.71 -2.12
C HIS A 98 14.07 -10.64 -2.05
N HIS A 99 13.53 -9.45 -1.82
CA HIS A 99 12.11 -9.19 -1.62
C HIS A 99 11.36 -9.15 -2.95
N ASN A 100 10.71 -10.24 -3.33
CA ASN A 100 9.85 -10.22 -4.52
C ASN A 100 8.43 -9.75 -4.21
N ARG A 101 7.95 -9.84 -2.96
CA ARG A 101 6.62 -9.35 -2.54
C ARG A 101 6.62 -8.92 -1.07
N LEU A 102 6.40 -7.63 -0.85
CA LEU A 102 6.31 -7.01 0.46
C LEU A 102 5.02 -6.20 0.50
N ARG A 103 4.37 -6.14 1.66
CA ARG A 103 3.16 -5.38 1.97
C ARG A 103 3.34 -4.58 3.25
N ILE A 104 2.97 -3.30 3.27
CA ILE A 104 3.02 -2.47 4.50
C ILE A 104 1.62 -2.03 4.89
N ASP A 105 1.30 -2.12 6.18
CA ASP A 105 0.11 -1.49 6.77
C ASP A 105 0.28 -1.37 8.30
N GLY A 106 -0.39 -0.42 8.96
CA GLY A 106 -0.38 -0.25 10.41
C GLY A 106 1.01 -0.15 11.07
N GLY A 107 2.01 0.33 10.34
CA GLY A 107 3.40 0.39 10.79
C GLY A 107 4.16 -0.94 10.73
N LEU A 108 3.53 -2.03 10.27
CA LEU A 108 4.13 -3.35 10.09
C LEU A 108 4.47 -3.64 8.63
N VAL A 109 5.48 -4.49 8.44
CA VAL A 109 5.95 -4.96 7.13
C VAL A 109 5.67 -6.46 7.02
N CYS A 110 4.82 -6.86 6.08
CA CYS A 110 4.57 -8.25 5.71
C CYS A 110 5.39 -8.63 4.48
N GLN A 111 6.24 -9.63 4.61
CA GLN A 111 7.13 -10.08 3.55
C GLN A 111 6.87 -11.55 3.19
N TYR A 112 6.78 -11.82 1.89
CA TYR A 112 6.77 -13.18 1.36
C TYR A 112 8.18 -13.56 0.87
N LEU A 113 8.76 -14.57 1.51
CA LEU A 113 10.06 -15.13 1.16
C LEU A 113 9.87 -16.30 0.21
N LEU A 114 10.38 -16.13 -1.02
CA LEU A 114 10.53 -17.22 -1.98
C LEU A 114 11.87 -17.89 -1.73
N ASP A 115 11.84 -19.15 -1.31
CA ASP A 115 13.02 -20.00 -1.24
C ASP A 115 12.82 -21.16 -2.22
N ASN A 116 13.81 -21.42 -3.05
CA ASN A 116 13.77 -22.53 -4.02
C ASN A 116 13.87 -23.90 -3.32
N MET A 117 14.33 -23.93 -2.06
CA MET A 117 14.64 -25.15 -1.31
C MET A 117 13.76 -25.37 -0.07
N TRP A 118 12.99 -24.37 0.36
CA TRP A 118 12.19 -24.41 1.59
C TRP A 118 10.75 -23.98 1.34
N PRO A 119 9.76 -24.41 2.14
CA PRO A 119 8.40 -23.93 1.98
C PRO A 119 8.40 -22.41 2.09
N ASN A 120 7.69 -21.74 1.19
CA ASN A 120 7.61 -20.28 1.18
C ASN A 120 7.17 -19.76 2.55
N ARG A 121 7.91 -18.82 3.11
CA ARG A 121 7.68 -18.26 4.45
C ARG A 121 7.06 -16.88 4.32
N ILE A 122 6.17 -16.54 5.24
CA ILE A 122 5.66 -15.19 5.37
C ILE A 122 6.08 -14.65 6.74
N ILE A 123 6.78 -13.53 6.72
CA ILE A 123 7.28 -12.87 7.92
C ILE A 123 6.60 -11.52 8.05
N VAL A 124 6.05 -11.24 9.23
CA VAL A 124 5.56 -9.91 9.61
C VAL A 124 6.58 -9.30 10.57
N TYR A 125 7.09 -8.13 10.22
CA TYR A 125 8.19 -7.46 10.89
C TYR A 125 7.78 -6.06 11.31
N ASN A 126 8.12 -5.67 12.54
CA ASN A 126 8.01 -4.30 13.01
C ASN A 126 9.38 -3.61 12.86
N PRO A 127 9.54 -2.65 11.92
CA PRO A 127 10.82 -1.99 11.68
C PRO A 127 11.30 -1.11 12.84
N ILE A 128 10.39 -0.73 13.75
CA ILE A 128 10.68 0.18 14.85
C ILE A 128 11.16 -0.57 16.07
N SER A 129 10.49 -1.67 16.45
CA SER A 129 10.92 -2.55 17.55
C SER A 129 11.94 -3.61 17.12
N GLN A 130 12.18 -3.76 15.81
CA GLN A 130 13.03 -4.80 15.23
C GLN A 130 12.59 -6.24 15.58
N THR A 131 11.31 -6.43 15.90
CA THR A 131 10.73 -7.75 16.19
C THR A 131 10.04 -8.32 14.96
N HIS A 132 10.09 -9.65 14.79
CA HIS A 132 9.48 -10.34 13.67
C HIS A 132 8.68 -11.57 14.13
N ARG A 133 7.58 -11.86 13.42
CA ARG A 133 6.74 -13.04 13.59
C ARG A 133 6.69 -13.75 12.27
N GLU A 134 7.01 -15.02 12.27
CA GLU A 134 6.66 -15.89 11.16
C GLU A 134 5.22 -16.37 11.33
N VAL A 135 4.41 -16.25 10.27
CA VAL A 135 3.07 -16.84 10.27
C VAL A 135 3.15 -18.32 9.92
N PRO A 136 2.19 -19.16 10.32
CA PRO A 136 2.16 -20.57 9.97
C PRO A 136 2.37 -20.79 8.47
N THR A 137 3.03 -21.89 8.11
CA THR A 137 3.32 -22.19 6.71
C THR A 137 2.03 -22.23 5.87
N VAL A 138 2.08 -21.62 4.69
CA VAL A 138 0.97 -21.67 3.73
C VAL A 138 0.70 -23.15 3.38
N PRO A 139 -0.54 -23.65 3.48
CA PRO A 139 -0.81 -25.08 3.31
C PRO A 139 -0.26 -25.65 1.99
N LEU A 140 0.44 -26.79 2.04
CA LEU A 140 1.28 -27.34 0.95
C LEU A 140 0.60 -27.53 -0.42
N LYS A 141 -0.72 -27.75 -0.44
CA LYS A 141 -1.50 -27.80 -1.69
C LYS A 141 -1.44 -26.49 -2.49
N TYR A 142 -0.89 -25.44 -1.87
CA TYR A 142 -0.84 -24.08 -2.36
C TYR A 142 0.59 -23.52 -2.52
N LEU A 143 1.56 -24.33 -2.95
CA LEU A 143 2.96 -23.89 -3.12
C LEU A 143 3.31 -23.41 -4.54
N ALA A 144 4.33 -22.53 -4.62
CA ALA A 144 4.75 -21.75 -5.79
C ALA A 144 5.04 -22.55 -7.07
N SER A 145 5.39 -23.83 -6.99
CA SER A 145 5.60 -24.66 -8.19
C SER A 145 4.33 -24.80 -9.05
N LYS A 146 3.15 -24.63 -8.44
CA LYS A 146 1.83 -24.75 -9.07
C LYS A 146 1.21 -23.44 -9.56
N TYR A 147 1.88 -22.28 -9.43
CA TYR A 147 1.26 -20.97 -9.73
C TYR A 147 1.90 -20.20 -10.87
N LYS A 148 1.05 -19.56 -11.68
CA LYS A 148 1.43 -18.60 -12.71
C LYS A 148 1.72 -17.23 -12.08
N SER A 149 0.98 -16.86 -11.04
CA SER A 149 1.13 -15.60 -10.30
C SER A 149 0.58 -15.72 -8.87
N LEU A 150 1.08 -14.88 -7.97
CA LEU A 150 0.67 -14.77 -6.57
C LEU A 150 0.75 -13.28 -6.18
N GLU A 151 -0.19 -12.79 -5.40
CA GLU A 151 -0.24 -11.43 -4.86
C GLU A 151 -0.71 -11.48 -3.40
N LEU A 152 -0.27 -10.51 -2.60
CA LEU A 152 -0.67 -10.37 -1.21
C LEU A 152 -1.49 -9.10 -1.01
N LEU A 153 -2.42 -9.12 -0.06
CA LEU A 153 -2.96 -7.94 0.60
C LEU A 153 -2.74 -8.13 2.11
N PHE A 154 -2.13 -7.13 2.74
CA PHE A 154 -1.89 -7.10 4.18
C PHE A 154 -2.75 -5.99 4.75
N VAL A 155 -3.51 -6.29 5.80
CA VAL A 155 -4.38 -5.31 6.44
C VAL A 155 -4.20 -5.41 7.94
N VAL A 156 -3.90 -4.28 8.58
CA VAL A 156 -3.81 -4.15 10.03
C VAL A 156 -5.08 -3.49 10.54
N ASP A 157 -5.73 -4.12 11.52
CA ASP A 157 -6.79 -3.53 12.31
C ASP A 157 -6.20 -3.00 13.62
N ASN A 158 -6.02 -1.68 13.65
CA ASN A 158 -5.48 -0.97 14.80
C ASN A 158 -6.42 -1.00 16.03
N ILE A 159 -7.72 -1.23 15.85
CA ILE A 159 -8.67 -1.30 16.96
C ILE A 159 -8.54 -2.65 17.65
N SER A 160 -8.66 -3.73 16.88
CA SER A 160 -8.55 -5.09 17.44
C SER A 160 -7.12 -5.52 17.73
N GLN A 161 -6.13 -4.71 17.35
CA GLN A 161 -4.72 -5.07 17.48
C GLN A 161 -4.46 -6.42 16.82
N SER A 162 -4.89 -6.51 15.56
CA SER A 162 -4.73 -7.72 14.76
C SER A 162 -4.42 -7.36 13.31
N PHE A 163 -3.99 -8.35 12.55
CA PHE A 163 -3.81 -8.23 11.12
C PHE A 163 -4.33 -9.46 10.37
N LYS A 164 -4.61 -9.25 9.09
CA LYS A 164 -5.00 -10.29 8.14
C LYS A 164 -4.09 -10.26 6.92
N ILE A 165 -3.81 -11.44 6.38
CA ILE A 165 -3.05 -11.60 5.13
C ILE A 165 -3.92 -12.36 4.14
N PHE A 166 -4.27 -11.71 3.03
CA PHE A 166 -4.98 -12.35 1.93
C PHE A 166 -3.99 -12.76 0.86
N LEU A 167 -4.06 -14.02 0.45
CA LEU A 167 -3.28 -14.56 -0.67
C LEU A 167 -4.17 -14.79 -1.88
N PHE A 168 -3.79 -14.12 -2.97
CA PHE A 168 -4.42 -14.23 -4.28
C PHE A 168 -3.46 -14.96 -5.20
N TYR A 169 -3.89 -16.01 -5.89
CA TYR A 169 -2.99 -16.75 -6.78
C TYR A 169 -3.73 -17.22 -8.03
N ILE A 170 -3.00 -17.48 -9.10
CA ILE A 170 -3.51 -18.13 -10.32
C ILE A 170 -2.75 -19.46 -10.48
N SER A 171 -3.47 -20.59 -10.58
CA SER A 171 -2.83 -21.89 -10.84
C SER A 171 -2.30 -22.00 -12.25
N LYS A 172 -1.16 -22.68 -12.41
CA LYS A 172 -0.70 -23.16 -13.72
C LYS A 172 -1.74 -24.15 -14.25
N LYS A 173 -2.04 -24.06 -15.54
CA LYS A 173 -2.88 -25.03 -16.23
C LYS A 173 -2.25 -26.41 -16.11
N GLU A 174 -3.01 -27.40 -15.64
CA GLU A 174 -2.59 -28.79 -15.76
C GLU A 174 -2.76 -29.24 -17.22
N PRO A 175 -1.81 -29.99 -17.81
CA PRO A 175 -1.82 -30.34 -19.23
C PRO A 175 -3.11 -31.02 -19.73
N HIS A 176 -3.86 -31.66 -18.83
CA HIS A 176 -5.06 -32.45 -19.14
C HIS A 176 -6.38 -31.75 -18.81
N MET A 177 -6.37 -30.48 -18.37
CA MET A 177 -7.60 -29.78 -18.01
C MET A 177 -8.35 -29.27 -19.26
N PRO A 178 -9.65 -29.60 -19.42
CA PRO A 178 -10.47 -29.12 -20.54
C PRO A 178 -10.47 -27.60 -20.64
N GLN A 179 -10.43 -27.09 -21.88
CA GLN A 179 -10.27 -25.66 -22.18
C GLN A 179 -11.46 -24.80 -21.73
N GLU A 180 -12.62 -25.42 -21.50
CA GLU A 180 -13.87 -24.79 -21.07
C GLU A 180 -13.98 -24.60 -19.54
N LEU A 181 -13.08 -25.21 -18.75
CA LEU A 181 -13.04 -25.10 -17.28
C LEU A 181 -11.97 -24.10 -16.78
N ILE A 182 -11.42 -23.24 -17.64
CA ILE A 182 -10.38 -22.28 -17.29
C ILE A 182 -11.00 -21.08 -16.55
N LEU A 183 -11.52 -21.33 -15.36
CA LEU A 183 -11.75 -20.30 -14.35
C LEU A 183 -10.47 -20.22 -13.50
N GLU A 184 -9.64 -19.21 -13.77
CA GLU A 184 -8.46 -18.93 -12.95
C GLU A 184 -8.95 -18.38 -11.60
N ASN A 185 -9.04 -19.25 -10.58
CA ASN A 185 -9.55 -18.90 -9.25
C ASN A 185 -8.61 -17.91 -8.52
N ILE A 186 -8.99 -16.64 -8.35
CA ILE A 186 -8.07 -15.58 -7.90
C ILE A 186 -7.91 -15.40 -6.38
N LEU A 187 -8.77 -15.94 -5.52
CA LEU A 187 -8.62 -15.78 -4.07
C LEU A 187 -8.93 -17.10 -3.39
N LYS A 188 -8.04 -17.58 -2.51
CA LYS A 188 -8.34 -18.79 -1.72
C LYS A 188 -7.99 -18.70 -0.26
N LEU A 189 -7.03 -17.88 0.18
CA LEU A 189 -6.56 -17.95 1.57
C LEU A 189 -6.58 -16.61 2.28
N VAL A 190 -7.08 -16.63 3.51
CA VAL A 190 -6.92 -15.56 4.48
C VAL A 190 -6.26 -16.12 5.73
N TYR A 191 -5.17 -15.49 6.15
CA TYR A 191 -4.61 -15.68 7.48
C TYR A 191 -5.23 -14.66 8.42
N ASP A 192 -5.61 -15.11 9.61
CA ASP A 192 -6.11 -14.26 10.68
C ASP A 192 -5.20 -14.41 11.91
N SER A 193 -4.52 -13.32 12.27
CA SER A 193 -3.55 -13.29 13.38
C SER A 193 -4.18 -13.57 14.75
N VAL A 194 -5.48 -13.31 14.94
CA VAL A 194 -6.20 -13.58 16.19
C VAL A 194 -6.34 -15.09 16.39
N THR A 195 -6.78 -15.79 15.33
CA THR A 195 -6.90 -17.26 15.37
C THR A 195 -5.58 -17.98 15.13
N ASN A 196 -4.58 -17.26 14.60
CA ASN A 196 -3.30 -17.81 14.14
C ASN A 196 -3.47 -18.95 13.10
N GLU A 197 -4.46 -18.82 12.21
CA GLU A 197 -4.84 -19.88 11.28
C GLU A 197 -5.03 -19.36 9.85
N TRP A 198 -4.77 -20.23 8.89
CA TRP A 198 -5.14 -20.05 7.49
C TRP A 198 -6.52 -20.62 7.24
N LYS A 199 -7.42 -19.81 6.69
CA LYS A 199 -8.76 -20.22 6.27
C LYS A 199 -8.87 -20.17 4.76
N THR A 200 -9.56 -21.17 4.20
CA THR A 200 -9.91 -21.17 2.78
C THR A 200 -11.23 -20.45 2.60
N LEU A 201 -11.28 -19.47 1.70
CA LEU A 201 -12.52 -18.78 1.32
C LEU A 201 -13.29 -19.66 0.32
N ASN A 202 -14.58 -19.91 0.55
CA ASN A 202 -15.32 -20.93 -0.20
C ASN A 202 -15.72 -20.49 -1.61
N SER A 203 -15.81 -19.18 -1.85
CA SER A 203 -16.23 -18.64 -3.14
C SER A 203 -15.05 -18.00 -3.87
N PRO A 204 -14.45 -18.67 -4.88
CA PRO A 204 -13.35 -18.11 -5.64
C PRO A 204 -13.83 -17.04 -6.63
N ILE A 205 -13.02 -15.99 -6.83
CA ILE A 205 -13.25 -15.08 -7.98
C ILE A 205 -12.93 -15.84 -9.26
N CYS A 206 -13.93 -15.92 -10.12
CA CYS A 206 -13.76 -16.32 -11.50
C CYS A 206 -13.34 -15.09 -12.32
N ILE A 207 -12.13 -15.09 -12.85
CA ILE A 207 -11.73 -14.15 -13.90
C ILE A 207 -11.64 -14.86 -15.24
N SER A 208 -11.82 -14.08 -16.30
CA SER A 208 -11.66 -14.54 -17.68
C SER A 208 -10.21 -14.97 -17.95
N SER A 209 -10.07 -15.94 -18.85
CA SER A 209 -8.79 -16.38 -19.35
C SER A 209 -8.00 -15.20 -19.93
N GLY A 210 -6.79 -14.95 -19.40
CA GLY A 210 -5.90 -13.86 -19.83
C GLY A 210 -5.82 -12.67 -18.87
N SER A 211 -6.71 -12.58 -17.88
CA SER A 211 -6.67 -11.54 -16.85
C SER A 211 -5.47 -11.73 -15.90
N LYS A 212 -4.95 -10.63 -15.36
CA LYS A 212 -3.78 -10.65 -14.47
C LYS A 212 -4.20 -10.36 -13.03
N LEU A 213 -3.46 -10.93 -12.06
CA LEU A 213 -3.60 -10.59 -10.63
C LEU A 213 -3.25 -9.13 -10.31
N LEU A 214 -2.79 -8.33 -11.27
CA LEU A 214 -2.35 -6.95 -11.09
C LEU A 214 -3.50 -5.95 -10.82
N GLY A 215 -4.74 -6.43 -10.66
CA GLY A 215 -5.88 -5.61 -10.32
C GLY A 215 -5.77 -4.97 -8.92
N SER A 216 -6.45 -3.85 -8.73
CA SER A 216 -6.45 -3.15 -7.44
C SER A 216 -7.36 -3.84 -6.41
N ARG A 217 -6.95 -3.78 -5.14
CA ARG A 217 -7.66 -4.40 -4.02
C ARG A 217 -7.62 -3.52 -2.79
N VAL A 218 -8.72 -3.45 -2.04
CA VAL A 218 -8.76 -2.76 -0.76
C VAL A 218 -9.79 -3.40 0.17
N LEU A 219 -9.50 -3.45 1.47
CA LEU A 219 -10.48 -3.82 2.48
C LEU A 219 -11.19 -2.56 2.97
N PHE A 220 -12.52 -2.55 2.92
CA PHE A 220 -13.31 -1.41 3.36
C PHE A 220 -14.65 -1.85 3.94
N GLN A 221 -14.99 -1.37 5.13
CA GLN A 221 -16.27 -1.66 5.81
C GLN A 221 -16.65 -3.15 5.86
N GLY A 222 -15.66 -4.03 6.09
CA GLY A 222 -15.88 -5.49 6.17
C GLY A 222 -16.00 -6.20 4.81
N TYR A 223 -15.86 -5.47 3.70
CA TYR A 223 -15.85 -6.01 2.36
C TYR A 223 -14.45 -5.89 1.73
N LEU A 224 -14.03 -6.94 1.03
CA LEU A 224 -12.84 -6.88 0.18
C LEU A 224 -13.27 -6.46 -1.23
N TYR A 225 -12.90 -5.25 -1.62
CA TYR A 225 -13.13 -4.71 -2.96
C TYR A 225 -12.01 -5.12 -3.90
N PHE A 226 -12.38 -5.50 -5.13
CA PHE A 226 -11.47 -5.94 -6.17
C PHE A 226 -11.85 -5.30 -7.51
N TYR A 227 -10.89 -4.65 -8.14
CA TYR A 227 -10.97 -4.21 -9.52
C TYR A 227 -9.97 -5.04 -10.34
N PRO A 228 -10.43 -5.96 -11.20
CA PRO A 228 -9.54 -6.84 -11.95
C PRO A 228 -8.75 -6.06 -13.01
N TYR A 229 -7.49 -6.45 -13.20
CA TYR A 229 -6.73 -6.02 -14.37
C TYR A 229 -7.08 -6.95 -15.53
N SER A 230 -7.91 -6.46 -16.45
CA SER A 230 -8.30 -7.17 -17.66
C SER A 230 -8.23 -6.25 -18.87
N PHE A 231 -7.78 -6.81 -19.99
CA PHE A 231 -7.82 -6.12 -21.29
C PHE A 231 -9.16 -6.34 -22.01
N LEU A 232 -10.02 -7.22 -21.49
CA LEU A 232 -11.34 -7.53 -22.02
C LEU A 232 -12.36 -6.55 -21.43
N GLN A 233 -13.11 -5.85 -22.30
CA GLN A 233 -14.03 -4.78 -21.91
C GLN A 233 -15.15 -5.22 -20.97
N GLU A 234 -15.52 -6.50 -20.99
CA GLU A 234 -16.61 -7.06 -20.18
C GLU A 234 -16.25 -7.19 -18.68
N GLU A 235 -14.98 -6.98 -18.31
CA GLU A 235 -14.48 -7.18 -16.94
C GLU A 235 -14.18 -5.89 -16.15
N HIS A 236 -14.45 -4.70 -16.68
CA HIS A 236 -14.24 -3.44 -15.97
C HIS A 236 -15.35 -3.17 -14.93
N THR A 237 -15.58 -4.10 -14.01
CA THR A 237 -16.51 -3.95 -12.90
C THR A 237 -15.79 -4.13 -11.58
N VAL A 238 -16.15 -3.31 -10.59
CA VAL A 238 -15.69 -3.51 -9.22
C VAL A 238 -16.50 -4.66 -8.64
N ARG A 239 -15.84 -5.61 -8.01
CA ARG A 239 -16.48 -6.69 -7.25
C ARG A 239 -16.18 -6.49 -5.79
N ARG A 240 -17.09 -6.91 -4.92
CA ARG A 240 -16.79 -6.97 -3.48
C ARG A 240 -17.05 -8.36 -2.92
N TYR A 241 -16.28 -8.73 -1.93
CA TYR A 241 -16.43 -9.96 -1.20
C TYR A 241 -16.88 -9.69 0.21
N ASN A 242 -17.97 -10.32 0.61
CA ASN A 242 -18.48 -10.23 1.97
C ASN A 242 -17.74 -11.25 2.84
N LEU A 243 -16.85 -10.77 3.72
CA LEU A 243 -16.05 -11.67 4.58
C LEU A 243 -16.89 -12.45 5.61
N VAL A 244 -18.08 -11.95 5.95
CA VAL A 244 -18.97 -12.62 6.91
C VAL A 244 -19.81 -13.69 6.22
N LYS A 245 -20.36 -13.37 5.04
CA LYS A 245 -21.17 -14.32 4.26
C LYS A 245 -20.33 -15.28 3.42
N ASP A 246 -19.02 -15.04 3.32
CA ASP A 246 -18.07 -15.82 2.53
C ASP A 246 -18.44 -15.90 1.04
N ALA A 247 -19.02 -14.82 0.49
CA ALA A 247 -19.60 -14.78 -0.86
C ALA A 247 -19.24 -13.50 -1.63
N TRP A 248 -19.12 -13.64 -2.97
CA TRP A 248 -18.97 -12.50 -3.89
C TRP A 248 -20.29 -11.81 -4.16
N GLU A 249 -20.23 -10.49 -4.20
CA GLU A 249 -21.29 -9.61 -4.65
C GLU A 249 -20.75 -8.81 -5.85
N ILE A 250 -21.38 -8.97 -7.02
CA ILE A 250 -21.03 -8.20 -8.21
C ILE A 250 -21.67 -6.82 -8.06
N LEU A 251 -20.88 -5.77 -8.27
CA LEU A 251 -21.38 -4.40 -8.27
C LEU A 251 -21.36 -3.92 -9.71
N ASP A 252 -22.53 -3.49 -10.19
CA ASP A 252 -22.64 -2.90 -11.53
C ASP A 252 -22.13 -1.46 -11.48
N VAL A 253 -20.82 -1.29 -11.70
CA VAL A 253 -20.19 0.02 -11.78
C VAL A 253 -19.76 0.25 -13.22
N PRO A 254 -20.28 1.26 -13.92
CA PRO A 254 -19.87 1.56 -15.29
C PRO A 254 -18.45 2.15 -15.29
N LEU A 255 -17.43 1.30 -15.51
CA LEU A 255 -16.02 1.71 -15.62
C LEU A 255 -15.43 1.42 -17.01
N ARG A 256 -16.25 1.45 -18.07
CA ARG A 256 -15.85 1.09 -19.45
C ARG A 256 -14.86 2.09 -20.07
N ASP A 257 -14.86 3.32 -19.58
CA ASP A 257 -13.98 4.42 -19.94
C ASP A 257 -12.62 4.38 -19.20
N VAL A 258 -12.50 3.51 -18.18
CA VAL A 258 -11.41 3.50 -17.21
C VAL A 258 -10.31 2.50 -17.57
N CYS A 259 -9.06 2.87 -17.29
CA CYS A 259 -7.89 2.03 -17.49
C CYS A 259 -7.89 0.75 -16.61
N PRO A 260 -7.46 -0.40 -17.17
CA PRO A 260 -7.20 -1.62 -16.38
C PRO A 260 -6.28 -1.41 -15.18
N SER A 261 -5.40 -0.40 -15.21
CA SER A 261 -4.48 -0.08 -14.12
C SER A 261 -5.06 0.85 -13.04
N ALA A 262 -6.38 1.06 -13.01
CA ALA A 262 -7.03 1.87 -11.99
C ALA A 262 -6.76 1.34 -10.58
N ARG A 263 -6.66 2.26 -9.61
CA ARG A 263 -6.41 1.95 -8.20
C ARG A 263 -7.60 2.34 -7.35
N LEU A 264 -8.00 1.41 -6.49
CA LEU A 264 -8.95 1.60 -5.41
C LEU A 264 -8.19 2.07 -4.17
N ILE A 265 -8.66 3.13 -3.54
CA ILE A 265 -8.03 3.72 -2.35
C ILE A 265 -9.12 4.05 -1.34
N VAL A 266 -8.86 3.76 -0.07
CA VAL A 266 -9.74 4.17 1.04
C VAL A 266 -9.12 5.36 1.74
N SER A 267 -9.88 6.43 1.91
CA SER A 267 -9.48 7.61 2.70
C SER A 267 -10.70 8.19 3.40
N ALA A 268 -10.55 8.76 4.60
CA ALA A 268 -11.64 9.40 5.34
C ALA A 268 -12.97 8.59 5.38
N ASN A 269 -12.88 7.26 5.57
CA ASN A 269 -14.04 6.34 5.51
C ASN A 269 -14.87 6.46 4.22
N ARG A 270 -14.20 6.69 3.08
CA ARG A 270 -14.76 6.76 1.73
C ARG A 270 -13.92 5.92 0.78
N LEU A 271 -14.55 5.41 -0.27
CA LEU A 271 -13.90 4.60 -1.30
C LEU A 271 -13.70 5.43 -2.57
N PHE A 272 -12.46 5.46 -3.06
CA PHE A 272 -12.07 6.21 -4.23
C PHE A 272 -11.49 5.30 -5.32
N LEU A 273 -11.65 5.75 -6.56
CA LEU A 273 -11.03 5.19 -7.76
C LEU A 273 -10.14 6.25 -8.38
N VAL A 274 -8.85 5.96 -8.48
CA VAL A 274 -7.84 6.76 -9.18
C VAL A 274 -7.53 6.07 -10.50
N ALA A 275 -7.72 6.76 -11.61
CA ALA A 275 -7.49 6.14 -12.90
C ALA A 275 -7.21 7.12 -14.04
N TRP A 276 -6.57 6.59 -15.07
CA TRP A 276 -6.63 7.15 -16.41
C TRP A 276 -7.93 6.75 -17.09
N SER A 277 -8.52 7.68 -17.82
CA SER A 277 -9.78 7.52 -18.55
C SER A 277 -9.66 8.12 -19.94
N LYS A 278 -10.28 7.52 -20.94
CA LYS A 278 -10.44 8.15 -22.26
C LYS A 278 -11.83 8.73 -22.44
N GLY A 279 -11.91 9.97 -22.92
CA GLY A 279 -13.17 10.59 -23.28
C GLY A 279 -13.63 10.23 -24.69
N GLY A 280 -14.93 10.01 -24.90
CA GLY A 280 -15.53 10.03 -26.25
C GLY A 280 -15.79 8.68 -26.94
N GLY A 281 -15.96 7.58 -26.21
CA GLY A 281 -16.27 6.28 -26.79
C GLY A 281 -16.95 5.29 -25.82
N LEU A 282 -17.43 4.17 -26.35
CA LEU A 282 -18.06 3.09 -25.56
C LEU A 282 -17.00 2.18 -24.89
N GLY A 283 -15.70 2.41 -25.14
CA GLY A 283 -14.62 1.73 -24.43
C GLY A 283 -13.25 2.40 -24.43
N PHE A 284 -12.39 1.94 -23.52
CA PHE A 284 -10.99 2.34 -23.31
C PHE A 284 -10.09 2.38 -24.56
N TYR A 285 -10.43 1.63 -25.62
CA TYR A 285 -9.65 1.58 -26.85
C TYR A 285 -10.05 2.64 -27.88
N ASP A 286 -11.14 3.35 -27.65
CA ASP A 286 -11.58 4.40 -28.57
C ASP A 286 -10.57 5.56 -28.57
N GLY A 287 -10.41 6.23 -29.72
CA GLY A 287 -9.30 7.16 -30.03
C GLY A 287 -9.34 8.52 -29.32
N GLY A 288 -9.95 8.60 -28.13
CA GLY A 288 -10.08 9.83 -27.35
C GLY A 288 -8.82 10.23 -26.57
N PRO A 289 -8.71 11.51 -26.16
CA PRO A 289 -7.60 11.97 -25.34
C PRO A 289 -7.65 11.34 -23.93
N TRP A 290 -6.47 11.13 -23.35
CA TRP A 290 -6.35 10.68 -21.97
C TRP A 290 -6.67 11.80 -20.98
N SER A 291 -7.34 11.42 -19.90
CA SER A 291 -7.55 12.26 -18.72
C SER A 291 -7.29 11.46 -17.46
N PHE A 292 -6.67 12.09 -16.47
CA PHE A 292 -6.45 11.52 -15.15
C PHE A 292 -7.58 11.96 -14.21
N GLN A 293 -8.20 11.00 -13.53
CA GLN A 293 -9.39 11.25 -12.74
C GLN A 293 -9.28 10.63 -11.35
N LEU A 294 -9.81 11.37 -10.38
CA LEU A 294 -10.20 10.84 -9.07
C LEU A 294 -11.73 10.82 -9.01
N SER A 295 -12.28 9.64 -8.78
CA SER A 295 -13.72 9.47 -8.54
C SER A 295 -13.96 8.89 -7.15
N GLU A 296 -15.04 9.30 -6.51
CA GLU A 296 -15.60 8.61 -5.35
C GLU A 296 -16.60 7.56 -5.82
N LEU A 297 -16.55 6.38 -5.19
CA LEU A 297 -17.55 5.33 -5.36
C LEU A 297 -18.50 5.39 -4.15
N LYS A 298 -19.68 5.98 -4.35
CA LYS A 298 -20.68 6.12 -3.27
C LYS A 298 -21.21 4.74 -2.89
N ILE A 299 -21.31 4.45 -1.60
CA ILE A 299 -21.87 3.20 -1.09
C ILE A 299 -23.27 3.52 -0.52
N PRO A 300 -24.29 2.66 -0.72
CA PRO A 300 -24.23 1.30 -1.29
C PRO A 300 -24.52 1.19 -2.79
N ASP A 301 -24.96 2.27 -3.45
CA ASP A 301 -25.41 2.28 -4.84
C ASP A 301 -24.26 2.19 -5.86
N MET A 302 -23.01 2.32 -5.41
CA MET A 302 -21.78 2.29 -6.21
C MET A 302 -21.78 3.31 -7.34
N ARG A 303 -22.49 4.43 -7.15
CA ARG A 303 -22.48 5.55 -8.08
C ARG A 303 -21.08 6.18 -8.09
N ARG A 304 -20.50 6.29 -9.29
CA ARG A 304 -19.23 6.98 -9.51
C ARG A 304 -19.47 8.49 -9.61
N GLU A 305 -18.83 9.25 -8.74
CA GLU A 305 -18.84 10.71 -8.75
C GLU A 305 -17.41 11.22 -8.98
N VAL A 306 -17.17 11.90 -10.09
CA VAL A 306 -15.84 12.43 -10.43
C VAL A 306 -15.58 13.68 -9.60
N LEU A 307 -14.53 13.67 -8.78
CA LEU A 307 -14.13 14.79 -7.93
C LEU A 307 -13.22 15.77 -8.67
N PHE A 308 -12.30 15.26 -9.49
CA PHE A 308 -11.52 16.08 -10.40
C PHE A 308 -11.14 15.30 -11.66
N THR A 309 -10.86 16.07 -12.71
CA THR A 309 -10.28 15.60 -13.98
C THR A 309 -9.11 16.50 -14.33
N MET A 310 -7.99 15.91 -14.69
CA MET A 310 -6.83 16.60 -15.29
C MET A 310 -6.61 16.08 -16.70
N SER A 311 -6.30 16.95 -17.65
CA SER A 311 -5.88 16.50 -18.97
C SER A 311 -4.50 15.83 -18.89
N GLU A 312 -4.17 14.97 -19.84
CA GLU A 312 -2.81 14.41 -19.94
C GLU A 312 -1.74 15.52 -19.98
N ALA A 313 -2.00 16.62 -20.68
CA ALA A 313 -1.11 17.77 -20.75
C ALA A 313 -0.89 18.40 -19.37
N ASP A 314 -1.95 18.59 -18.59
CA ASP A 314 -1.85 19.15 -17.23
C ASP A 314 -1.06 18.23 -16.31
N VAL A 315 -1.25 16.90 -16.41
CA VAL A 315 -0.48 15.94 -15.60
C VAL A 315 0.99 16.00 -15.99
N VAL A 316 1.32 16.02 -17.28
CA VAL A 316 2.71 16.14 -17.74
C VAL A 316 3.33 17.45 -17.28
N GLU A 317 2.61 18.56 -17.37
CA GLU A 317 3.08 19.87 -16.92
C GLU A 317 3.34 19.90 -15.41
N ARG A 318 2.55 19.19 -14.60
CA ARG A 318 2.64 19.28 -13.13
C ARG A 318 3.52 18.20 -12.50
N PHE A 319 3.52 17.00 -13.05
CA PHE A 319 4.21 15.83 -12.49
C PHE A 319 5.43 15.38 -13.29
N GLU A 320 5.59 15.81 -14.55
CA GLU A 320 6.66 15.33 -15.43
C GLU A 320 7.58 16.46 -15.95
N THR A 321 7.64 17.58 -15.21
CA THR A 321 8.52 18.70 -15.57
C THR A 321 9.97 18.22 -15.72
N GLY A 322 10.57 18.52 -16.87
CA GLY A 322 11.96 18.12 -17.18
C GLY A 322 12.13 16.86 -18.04
N ASN A 323 11.10 16.03 -18.25
CA ASN A 323 11.21 14.78 -19.01
C ASN A 323 10.30 14.73 -20.26
N LYS A 324 10.43 15.72 -21.15
CA LYS A 324 9.53 15.90 -22.31
C LYS A 324 9.69 14.87 -23.45
N ASN A 325 10.74 14.05 -23.44
CA ASN A 325 11.16 13.29 -24.64
C ASN A 325 10.76 11.80 -24.67
N ARG A 326 9.87 11.32 -23.79
CA ARG A 326 9.75 9.85 -23.61
C ARG A 326 8.36 9.25 -23.32
N MET A 327 7.26 9.84 -23.77
CA MET A 327 5.94 9.31 -23.41
C MET A 327 5.19 8.74 -24.62
N THR A 328 5.23 7.41 -24.77
CA THR A 328 4.32 6.63 -25.64
C THR A 328 3.07 6.14 -24.89
N SER A 329 2.96 6.47 -23.59
CA SER A 329 1.88 6.08 -22.69
C SER A 329 1.67 7.16 -21.62
N PRO A 330 0.46 7.29 -21.04
CA PRO A 330 0.19 8.26 -19.98
C PRO A 330 1.12 8.07 -18.75
N PRO A 331 1.41 9.15 -17.99
CA PRO A 331 2.26 9.10 -16.80
C PRO A 331 1.80 8.06 -15.78
N LYS A 332 2.77 7.39 -15.15
CA LYS A 332 2.49 6.49 -14.03
C LYS A 332 2.46 7.30 -12.75
N ILE A 333 1.26 7.48 -12.21
CA ILE A 333 1.03 8.17 -10.95
C ILE A 333 0.65 7.14 -9.88
N SER A 334 1.47 7.07 -8.84
CA SER A 334 1.14 6.35 -7.61
C SER A 334 0.30 7.24 -6.70
N ALA A 335 -0.60 6.62 -5.93
CA ALA A 335 -1.50 7.34 -5.03
C ALA A 335 -1.62 6.62 -3.68
N PHE A 336 -1.66 7.40 -2.61
CA PHE A 336 -1.65 6.95 -1.21
C PHE A 336 -2.64 7.78 -0.40
N SER A 337 -3.38 7.20 0.55
CA SER A 337 -4.19 8.01 1.46
C SER A 337 -3.45 8.39 2.73
N PHE A 338 -3.84 9.52 3.31
CA PHE A 338 -3.43 9.96 4.64
C PHE A 338 -4.45 10.97 5.17
N GLY A 339 -4.94 10.79 6.39
CA GLY A 339 -6.00 11.65 6.96
C GLY A 339 -7.20 11.82 6.01
N ASN A 340 -7.51 13.07 5.67
CA ASN A 340 -8.55 13.47 4.71
C ASN A 340 -8.02 13.74 3.29
N SER A 341 -6.80 13.28 2.98
CA SER A 341 -6.10 13.61 1.74
C SER A 341 -5.60 12.37 1.02
N LEU A 342 -5.29 12.56 -0.26
CA LEU A 342 -4.63 11.59 -1.12
C LEU A 342 -3.34 12.20 -1.65
N LEU A 343 -2.19 11.58 -1.37
CA LEU A 343 -0.92 11.95 -1.99
C LEU A 343 -0.83 11.28 -3.35
N PHE A 344 -0.58 12.06 -4.39
CA PHE A 344 -0.24 11.61 -5.73
C PHE A 344 1.25 11.84 -5.98
N MET A 345 1.91 10.90 -6.64
CA MET A 345 3.33 10.98 -6.92
C MET A 345 3.66 10.38 -8.29
N SER A 346 4.46 11.10 -9.07
CA SER A 346 5.04 10.56 -10.30
C SER A 346 6.03 9.45 -9.97
N GLU A 347 5.86 8.29 -10.61
CA GLU A 347 6.84 7.21 -10.58
C GLU A 347 8.07 7.52 -11.49
N SER A 348 8.12 8.63 -12.22
CA SER A 348 9.29 8.99 -13.04
C SER A 348 10.12 10.07 -12.37
N THR A 349 9.48 11.14 -11.90
CA THR A 349 10.17 12.32 -11.35
C THR A 349 10.19 12.34 -9.83
N GLY A 350 9.29 11.58 -9.17
CA GLY A 350 9.11 11.68 -7.72
C GLY A 350 8.45 12.99 -7.27
N ILE A 351 8.01 13.85 -8.19
CA ILE A 351 7.18 15.02 -7.89
C ILE A 351 5.88 14.52 -7.28
N SER A 352 5.43 15.18 -6.21
CA SER A 352 4.23 14.80 -5.48
C SER A 352 3.36 15.99 -5.13
N ALA A 353 2.07 15.72 -4.97
CA ALA A 353 1.08 16.69 -4.54
C ALA A 353 -0.03 15.97 -3.77
N ALA A 354 -0.62 16.64 -2.79
CA ALA A 354 -1.76 16.11 -2.06
C ALA A 354 -3.07 16.74 -2.56
N PHE A 355 -4.13 15.95 -2.59
CA PHE A 355 -5.49 16.41 -2.80
C PHE A 355 -6.31 16.15 -1.54
N ASP A 356 -6.84 17.20 -0.94
CA ASP A 356 -7.77 17.10 0.19
C ASP A 356 -9.17 16.76 -0.35
N VAL A 357 -9.72 15.61 0.07
CA VAL A 357 -11.01 15.11 -0.44
C VAL A 357 -12.22 15.75 0.22
N VAL A 358 -12.02 16.59 1.24
CA VAL A 358 -13.07 17.34 1.95
C VAL A 358 -13.19 18.75 1.39
N THR A 359 -12.07 19.45 1.24
CA THR A 359 -12.03 20.81 0.67
C THR A 359 -11.97 20.82 -0.85
N CYS A 360 -11.71 19.66 -1.48
CA CYS A 360 -11.51 19.52 -2.92
C CYS A 360 -10.39 20.42 -3.46
N SER A 361 -9.30 20.57 -2.70
CA SER A 361 -8.17 21.43 -3.05
C SER A 361 -6.85 20.68 -3.15
N TRP A 362 -5.98 21.15 -4.03
CA TRP A 362 -4.62 20.64 -4.16
C TRP A 362 -3.62 21.41 -3.31
N ASP A 363 -2.72 20.68 -2.67
CA ASP A 363 -1.48 21.18 -2.10
C ASP A 363 -0.29 20.64 -2.89
N TRP A 364 0.37 21.53 -3.61
CA TRP A 364 1.53 21.23 -4.45
C TRP A 364 2.86 21.42 -3.71
N ASN A 365 2.83 21.87 -2.44
CA ASN A 365 4.04 22.22 -1.70
C ASN A 365 4.65 21.00 -0.98
N PHE A 366 4.83 19.90 -1.70
CA PHE A 366 5.52 18.71 -1.20
C PHE A 366 6.96 18.67 -1.71
N PRO A 367 7.93 18.28 -0.86
CA PRO A 367 9.30 18.11 -1.32
C PRO A 367 9.36 17.00 -2.37
N PRO A 368 10.10 17.17 -3.47
CA PRO A 368 10.33 16.08 -4.40
C PRO A 368 11.05 14.93 -3.70
N ASN A 369 10.85 13.72 -4.20
CA ASN A 369 11.54 12.55 -3.68
C ASN A 369 13.07 12.73 -3.85
N PRO A 370 13.88 12.56 -2.79
CA PRO A 370 15.30 12.89 -2.80
C PRO A 370 16.15 12.07 -3.78
N LEU A 371 15.62 10.99 -4.38
CA LEU A 371 16.36 10.20 -5.39
C LEU A 371 16.18 10.71 -6.82
N GLU A 372 15.54 11.86 -7.02
CA GLU A 372 15.60 12.64 -8.27
C GLU A 372 17.07 13.00 -8.65
N TYR A 373 17.98 12.97 -7.66
CA TYR A 373 19.39 13.39 -7.78
C TYR A 373 20.41 12.25 -7.87
N LEU A 374 20.03 11.01 -8.19
CA LEU A 374 21.04 10.03 -8.63
C LEU A 374 21.34 10.34 -10.11
N PRO A 375 22.49 10.98 -10.43
CA PRO A 375 22.66 11.72 -11.70
C PRO A 375 22.61 10.86 -12.97
N ASP A 376 22.70 9.53 -12.83
CA ASP A 376 22.88 8.62 -13.96
C ASP A 376 21.83 7.49 -14.06
N GLU A 377 20.85 7.39 -13.15
CA GLU A 377 19.99 6.20 -13.10
C GLU A 377 18.50 6.46 -12.82
N PRO A 378 17.59 6.21 -13.79
CA PRO A 378 16.16 6.27 -13.54
C PRO A 378 15.72 5.11 -12.62
N CYS A 379 15.11 5.45 -11.49
CA CYS A 379 14.59 4.49 -10.51
C CYS A 379 13.20 3.96 -10.91
N VAL A 380 12.91 2.69 -10.59
CA VAL A 380 11.56 2.12 -10.66
C VAL A 380 10.97 2.11 -9.26
N TRP A 381 9.77 2.66 -9.11
CA TRP A 381 9.13 2.87 -7.82
C TRP A 381 7.97 1.91 -7.65
N VAL A 382 7.92 1.24 -6.50
CA VAL A 382 6.73 0.54 -6.04
C VAL A 382 6.47 1.06 -4.63
N GLY A 383 5.49 1.96 -4.53
CA GLY A 383 5.09 2.53 -3.25
C GLY A 383 3.94 1.76 -2.64
N GLU A 384 3.92 1.70 -1.31
CA GLU A 384 2.80 1.18 -0.53
C GLU A 384 2.50 2.10 0.63
N GLN A 385 1.23 2.20 1.00
CA GLN A 385 0.81 3.11 2.05
C GLN A 385 1.24 2.58 3.44
N MET A 386 1.72 3.47 4.32
CA MET A 386 2.06 3.13 5.70
C MET A 386 1.29 4.04 6.66
N ASN A 387 0.06 3.68 7.04
CA ASN A 387 -0.58 4.42 8.13
C ASN A 387 0.19 4.14 9.43
N LEU A 388 0.90 5.14 9.95
CA LEU A 388 1.62 5.04 11.20
C LEU A 388 0.62 5.11 12.35
N LEU A 389 0.24 3.97 12.90
CA LEU A 389 -0.27 3.94 14.26
C LEU A 389 0.38 2.76 14.97
N LEU A 390 1.62 3.01 15.44
CA LEU A 390 2.50 2.13 16.20
C LEU A 390 1.78 1.30 17.28
N PRO A 391 1.62 -0.02 17.10
CA PRO A 391 1.33 -0.86 18.23
C PRO A 391 2.52 -1.80 18.42
N CYS A 392 3.28 -1.54 19.47
CA CYS A 392 4.21 -2.52 20.04
C CYS A 392 3.45 -3.71 20.69
N THR A 393 2.12 -3.76 20.56
CA THR A 393 1.19 -4.71 21.17
C THR A 393 0.78 -5.89 20.26
N LEU A 394 1.21 -5.94 19.00
CA LEU A 394 0.83 -7.01 18.04
C LEU A 394 1.62 -8.33 18.23
N TRP A 395 2.28 -8.50 19.37
CA TRP A 395 3.22 -9.59 19.68
C TRP A 395 2.65 -10.57 20.69
#